data_AF-A0A3G3GS73-F1
#
_entry.id   AF-A0A3G3GS73-F1
#
_cell.length_a   1.000
_cell.length_b   1.000
_cell.length_c   1.000
_cell.angle_alpha   90.00
_cell.angle_beta   90.00
_cell.angle_gamma   90.00
#
_symmetry.space_group_name_H-M   'P 1'
#
loop_
_entity.id
_entity.type
_entity.pdbx_description
1 polymer ?
#
loop_
_entity_poly.entity_id
_entity_poly.type
_entity_poly.pdbx_seq_one_letter_code
_entity_poly.pdbx_strand_id
1 'polypeptide(L)'
;MVIGLGLPTRAQQTQSSDSLFLEYLLEKKAYNDVLNWTKYRKAFPYYRGLAYYNQLQLDSAISCFRQLPVIHPHFEKARFLEGIGHTFLKRYDKAQAALTDFVPKDSLFIALQNFQLAGVELLKRDTAGFVRRQKSFTGHYFAFSQEEDNLEKNYRQIRTHRRKSPWVAGMMSVVIPGSGKIYAGKTGQGIITFIQNVALGVQAYEAYRRDGWKSPRFLIYGGLFSFFYVGNVWGSALSVHIRRQEFNDKVNEQILFNMQIPIRTVFNQ
;
A
#
# COMPACT_ATOMS: atom_id res chain seq x y z
N MET A 1 -41.60 51.01 -26.27
CA MET A 1 -40.69 51.49 -25.21
C MET A 1 -40.38 50.30 -24.32
N VAL A 2 -39.19 49.71 -24.53
CA VAL A 2 -38.72 48.48 -23.90
C VAL A 2 -38.08 48.84 -22.56
N ILE A 3 -38.53 48.26 -21.46
CA ILE A 3 -37.74 48.21 -20.23
C ILE A 3 -37.83 46.78 -19.69
N GLY A 4 -36.86 45.96 -20.14
CA GLY A 4 -36.56 44.68 -19.53
C GLY A 4 -35.81 44.92 -18.23
N LEU A 5 -36.45 44.59 -17.10
CA LEU A 5 -35.76 44.42 -15.82
C LEU A 5 -35.12 43.03 -15.84
N GLY A 6 -33.91 42.97 -16.40
CA GLY A 6 -33.03 41.82 -16.30
C GLY A 6 -32.63 41.63 -14.83
N LEU A 7 -33.20 40.62 -14.19
CA LEU A 7 -32.65 40.04 -12.96
C LEU A 7 -31.26 39.49 -13.29
N PRO A 8 -30.19 39.85 -12.54
CA PRO A 8 -28.90 39.20 -12.74
C PRO A 8 -28.97 37.76 -12.24
N THR A 9 -28.87 36.83 -13.19
CA THR A 9 -28.72 35.39 -13.01
C THR A 9 -27.48 35.02 -12.18
N ARG A 10 -27.68 34.15 -11.19
CA ARG A 10 -26.65 33.30 -10.55
C ARG A 10 -25.77 32.62 -11.62
N ALA A 11 -24.44 32.78 -11.58
CA ALA A 11 -23.45 31.72 -11.90
C ALA A 11 -21.97 32.17 -11.83
N GLN A 12 -21.58 32.95 -10.81
CA GLN A 12 -20.18 33.00 -10.37
C GLN A 12 -20.21 33.00 -8.85
N GLN A 13 -20.00 31.82 -8.25
CA GLN A 13 -19.69 31.73 -6.82
C GLN A 13 -18.38 32.47 -6.62
N THR A 14 -18.45 33.71 -6.13
CA THR A 14 -17.30 34.46 -5.65
C THR A 14 -16.68 33.64 -4.53
N GLN A 15 -15.57 32.98 -4.83
CA GLN A 15 -14.73 32.32 -3.84
C GLN A 15 -14.42 33.34 -2.74
N SER A 16 -14.76 33.03 -1.49
CA SER A 16 -14.57 33.99 -0.40
C SER A 16 -13.09 34.28 -0.21
N SER A 17 -12.73 35.51 0.18
CA SER A 17 -11.33 35.88 0.49
C SER A 17 -10.66 34.90 1.45
N ASP A 18 -11.44 34.37 2.39
CA ASP A 18 -11.02 33.36 3.36
C ASP A 18 -10.60 32.04 2.69
N SER A 19 -11.36 31.56 1.70
CA SER A 19 -10.99 30.34 0.96
C SER A 19 -9.71 30.51 0.13
N LEU A 20 -9.52 31.68 -0.50
CA LEU A 20 -8.28 31.99 -1.24
C LEU A 20 -7.07 32.04 -0.31
N PHE A 21 -7.22 32.64 0.87
CA PHE A 21 -6.16 32.67 1.88
C PHE A 21 -5.77 31.26 2.36
N LEU A 22 -6.76 30.39 2.59
CA LEU A 22 -6.52 29.00 2.98
C LEU A 22 -5.83 28.19 1.88
N GLU A 23 -6.17 28.42 0.61
CA GLU A 23 -5.50 27.81 -0.53
C GLU A 23 -4.05 28.24 -0.63
N TYR A 24 -3.78 29.54 -0.46
CA TYR A 24 -2.42 30.06 -0.39
C TYR A 24 -1.59 29.39 0.72
N LEU A 25 -2.15 29.25 1.92
CA LEU A 25 -1.46 28.57 3.02
C LEU A 25 -1.19 27.09 2.71
N LEU A 26 -2.13 26.38 2.08
CA LEU A 26 -1.94 25.00 1.65
C LEU A 26 -0.84 24.87 0.59
N GLU A 27 -0.78 25.78 -0.38
CA GLU A 27 0.26 25.82 -1.40
C GLU A 27 1.65 26.05 -0.79
N LYS A 28 1.75 26.95 0.20
CA LYS A 28 2.98 27.18 0.98
C LYS A 28 3.29 26.07 1.99
N LYS A 29 2.48 25.00 2.03
CA LYS A 29 2.60 23.88 2.97
C LYS A 29 2.53 24.32 4.44
N ALA A 30 1.91 25.46 4.71
CA ALA A 30 1.71 26.04 6.03
C ALA A 30 0.51 25.39 6.75
N TYR A 31 0.56 24.07 6.88
CA TYR A 31 -0.59 23.28 7.33
C TYR A 31 -1.01 23.60 8.77
N ASN A 32 -0.06 23.91 9.66
CA ASN A 32 -0.37 24.29 11.04
C ASN A 32 -1.10 25.63 11.10
N ASP A 33 -0.78 26.57 10.21
CA ASP A 33 -1.47 27.86 10.14
C ASP A 33 -2.91 27.69 9.63
N VAL A 34 -3.13 26.78 8.67
CA VAL A 34 -4.48 26.37 8.27
C VAL A 34 -5.26 25.80 9.46
N LEU A 35 -4.65 24.89 10.23
CA LEU A 35 -5.31 24.27 11.39
C LEU A 35 -5.61 25.30 12.49
N ASN A 36 -4.70 26.22 12.75
CA ASN A 36 -4.87 27.29 13.74
C ASN A 36 -5.96 28.27 13.32
N TRP A 37 -5.92 28.72 12.07
CA TRP A 37 -6.87 29.67 11.52
C TRP A 37 -8.29 29.07 11.46
N THR A 38 -8.41 27.79 11.11
CA THR A 38 -9.70 27.07 11.05
C THR A 38 -10.16 26.53 12.40
N LYS A 39 -9.36 26.61 13.47
CA LYS A 39 -9.62 25.97 14.78
C LYS A 39 -11.01 26.28 15.34
N TYR A 40 -11.41 27.55 15.28
CA TYR A 40 -12.69 28.04 15.79
C TYR A 40 -13.71 28.34 14.68
N ARG A 41 -13.36 28.08 13.41
CA ARG A 41 -14.18 28.36 12.24
C ARG A 41 -14.71 27.05 11.65
N LYS A 42 -15.93 26.66 12.04
CA LYS A 42 -16.59 25.43 11.56
C LYS A 42 -16.90 25.44 10.05
N ALA A 43 -16.76 26.60 9.38
CA ALA A 43 -17.11 26.78 7.97
C ALA A 43 -16.10 26.17 6.98
N PHE A 44 -14.92 25.72 7.42
CA PHE A 44 -13.84 25.28 6.52
C PHE A 44 -13.36 23.83 6.76
N PRO A 45 -14.26 22.84 6.89
CA PRO A 45 -13.86 21.45 7.14
C PRO A 45 -13.03 20.87 5.98
N TYR A 46 -13.25 21.32 4.74
CA TYR A 46 -12.48 20.86 3.58
C TYR A 46 -10.99 21.19 3.69
N TYR A 47 -10.65 22.46 3.89
CA TYR A 47 -9.26 22.92 3.99
C TYR A 47 -8.56 22.34 5.22
N ARG A 48 -9.28 22.22 6.34
CA ARG A 48 -8.79 21.54 7.53
C ARG A 48 -8.50 20.06 7.27
N GLY A 49 -9.38 19.38 6.54
CA GLY A 49 -9.19 18.01 6.09
C GLY A 49 -7.94 17.85 5.22
N LEU A 50 -7.73 18.77 4.26
CA LEU A 50 -6.51 18.79 3.43
C LEU A 50 -5.24 19.01 4.26
N ALA A 51 -5.25 19.91 5.23
CA ALA A 51 -4.11 20.15 6.10
C ALA A 51 -3.74 18.90 6.93
N TYR A 52 -4.74 18.21 7.50
CA TYR A 52 -4.51 16.93 8.17
C TYR A 52 -4.04 15.84 7.22
N TYR A 53 -4.62 15.76 6.01
CA TYR A 53 -4.27 14.77 5.01
C TYR A 53 -2.80 14.89 4.58
N ASN A 54 -2.33 16.12 4.34
CA ASN A 54 -0.94 16.37 3.97
C ASN A 54 0.06 16.15 5.12
N GLN A 55 -0.41 16.19 6.37
CA GLN A 55 0.38 15.78 7.55
C GLN A 55 0.26 14.28 7.87
N LEU A 56 -0.36 13.49 6.98
CA LEU A 56 -0.63 12.06 7.18
C LEU A 56 -1.49 11.73 8.42
N GLN A 57 -2.19 12.73 8.98
CA GLN A 57 -3.16 12.55 10.06
C GLN A 57 -4.52 12.12 9.50
N LEU A 58 -4.55 10.92 8.91
CA LEU A 58 -5.64 10.45 8.05
C LEU A 58 -6.99 10.34 8.79
N ASP A 59 -7.02 9.91 10.04
CA ASP A 59 -8.25 9.83 10.82
C ASP A 59 -8.91 11.21 11.01
N SER A 60 -8.11 12.23 11.35
CA SER A 60 -8.58 13.61 11.47
C SER A 60 -9.03 14.16 10.11
N ALA A 61 -8.31 13.85 9.03
CA ALA A 61 -8.66 14.25 7.68
C ALA A 61 -10.02 13.67 7.25
N ILE A 62 -10.21 12.35 7.42
CA ILE A 62 -11.46 11.64 7.13
C ILE A 62 -12.62 12.26 7.91
N SER A 63 -12.45 12.52 9.21
CA SER A 63 -13.49 13.15 10.03
C SER A 63 -13.90 14.53 9.49
N CYS A 64 -12.94 15.31 8.99
CA CYS A 64 -13.23 16.61 8.36
C CYS A 64 -13.96 16.46 7.02
N PHE A 65 -13.50 15.56 6.14
CA PHE A 65 -14.14 15.32 4.84
C PHE A 65 -15.58 14.85 4.95
N ARG A 66 -15.88 14.02 5.96
CA ARG A 66 -17.23 13.52 6.22
C ARG A 66 -18.25 14.61 6.54
N GLN A 67 -17.81 15.76 7.03
CA GLN A 67 -18.68 16.88 7.40
C GLN A 67 -19.18 17.68 6.21
N LEU A 68 -18.64 17.46 5.00
CA LEU A 68 -19.05 18.23 3.83
C LEU A 68 -20.46 17.82 3.38
N PRO A 69 -21.39 18.79 3.21
CA PRO A 69 -22.70 18.52 2.62
C PRO A 69 -22.57 18.24 1.12
N VAL A 70 -23.52 17.49 0.56
CA VAL A 70 -23.55 17.10 -0.86
C VAL A 70 -23.49 18.31 -1.81
N ILE A 71 -24.04 19.45 -1.40
CA ILE A 71 -24.05 20.70 -2.20
C ILE A 71 -22.68 21.41 -2.22
N HIS A 72 -21.71 20.97 -1.41
CA HIS A 72 -20.41 21.62 -1.33
C HIS A 72 -19.61 21.41 -2.63
N PRO A 73 -18.96 22.44 -3.20
CA PRO A 73 -18.22 22.31 -4.47
C PRO A 73 -17.14 21.22 -4.47
N HIS A 74 -16.53 20.97 -3.31
CA HIS A 74 -15.50 19.93 -3.13
C HIS A 74 -16.02 18.60 -2.55
N PHE A 75 -17.33 18.36 -2.55
CA PHE A 75 -17.92 17.17 -1.94
C PHE A 75 -17.37 15.87 -2.53
N GLU A 76 -17.40 15.73 -3.86
CA GLU A 76 -16.95 14.50 -4.54
C GLU A 76 -15.46 14.24 -4.30
N LYS A 77 -14.63 15.29 -4.42
CA LYS A 77 -13.20 15.22 -4.07
C LYS A 77 -12.97 14.75 -2.64
N ALA A 78 -13.74 15.28 -1.68
CA ALA A 78 -13.63 14.87 -0.28
C ALA A 78 -14.01 13.40 -0.07
N ARG A 79 -14.98 12.84 -0.80
CA ARG A 79 -15.32 11.41 -0.75
C ARG A 79 -14.20 10.53 -1.32
N PHE A 80 -13.56 10.96 -2.42
CA PHE A 80 -12.36 10.27 -2.91
C PHE A 80 -11.21 10.28 -1.90
N LEU A 81 -10.95 11.44 -1.29
CA LEU A 81 -9.91 11.57 -0.27
C LEU A 81 -10.22 10.78 1.01
N GLU A 82 -11.49 10.68 1.39
CA GLU A 82 -11.96 9.79 2.46
C GLU A 82 -11.67 8.32 2.12
N GLY A 83 -12.07 7.87 0.94
CA GLY A 83 -11.83 6.52 0.45
C GLY A 83 -10.35 6.15 0.44
N ILE A 84 -9.50 7.05 -0.07
CA ILE A 84 -8.05 6.89 0.00
C ILE A 84 -7.53 6.89 1.41
N GLY A 85 -7.97 7.81 2.27
CA GLY A 85 -7.56 7.84 3.67
C GLY A 85 -7.81 6.50 4.37
N HIS A 86 -9.00 5.92 4.16
CA HIS A 86 -9.30 4.56 4.65
C HIS A 86 -8.42 3.48 4.03
N THR A 87 -8.09 3.60 2.74
CA THR A 87 -7.21 2.66 2.04
C THR A 87 -5.78 2.67 2.61
N PHE A 88 -5.21 3.85 2.87
CA PHE A 88 -3.89 3.99 3.51
C PHE A 88 -3.87 3.46 4.94
N LEU A 89 -4.99 3.59 5.67
CA LEU A 89 -5.17 2.99 6.99
C LEU A 89 -5.45 1.48 6.95
N LYS A 90 -5.39 0.84 5.77
CA LYS A 90 -5.72 -0.59 5.54
C LYS A 90 -7.15 -0.97 5.93
N ARG A 91 -8.07 -0.01 6.00
CA ARG A 91 -9.49 -0.19 6.34
C ARG A 91 -10.31 -0.37 5.06
N TYR A 92 -10.01 -1.43 4.31
CA TYR A 92 -10.48 -1.58 2.93
C TYR A 92 -12.01 -1.62 2.79
N ASP A 93 -12.73 -2.22 3.74
CA ASP A 93 -14.20 -2.24 3.68
C ASP A 93 -14.81 -0.84 3.89
N LYS A 94 -14.20 -0.02 4.76
CA LYS A 94 -14.60 1.39 4.93
C LYS A 94 -14.23 2.24 3.72
N ALA A 95 -13.09 1.97 3.09
CA ALA A 95 -12.68 2.63 1.85
C ALA A 95 -13.69 2.34 0.73
N GLN A 96 -14.05 1.07 0.55
CA GLN A 96 -15.07 0.66 -0.41
C GLN A 96 -16.41 1.34 -0.13
N ALA A 97 -16.88 1.32 1.13
CA ALA A 97 -18.12 1.98 1.52
C ALA A 97 -18.10 3.48 1.19
N ALA A 98 -17.05 4.21 1.59
CA ALA A 98 -16.91 5.63 1.33
C ALA A 98 -16.88 5.98 -0.17
N LEU A 99 -16.23 5.13 -0.98
CA LEU A 99 -16.19 5.30 -2.42
C LEU A 99 -17.53 5.00 -3.08
N THR A 100 -18.40 4.17 -2.50
CA THR A 100 -19.72 3.84 -3.06
C THR A 100 -20.89 4.62 -2.46
N ASP A 101 -20.66 5.41 -1.40
CA ASP A 101 -21.67 6.21 -0.69
C ASP A 101 -22.18 7.41 -1.51
N PHE A 102 -21.59 7.66 -2.67
CA PHE A 102 -22.03 8.67 -3.61
C PHE A 102 -21.94 8.15 -5.04
N VAL A 103 -22.77 8.70 -5.92
CA VAL A 103 -22.79 8.38 -7.35
C VAL A 103 -22.33 9.62 -8.11
N PRO A 104 -21.09 9.64 -8.64
CA PRO A 104 -20.62 10.75 -9.46
C PRO A 104 -21.48 10.86 -10.72
N LYS A 105 -21.74 12.11 -11.13
CA LYS A 105 -22.46 12.38 -12.39
C LYS A 105 -21.53 12.46 -13.59
N ASP A 106 -20.31 12.93 -13.34
CA ASP A 106 -19.30 13.09 -14.36
C ASP A 106 -18.67 11.73 -14.73
N SER A 107 -18.55 11.46 -16.04
CA SER A 107 -18.01 10.19 -16.53
C SER A 107 -16.54 9.96 -16.15
N LEU A 108 -15.74 11.03 -16.04
CA LEU A 108 -14.37 10.98 -15.52
C LEU A 108 -14.35 10.52 -14.06
N PHE A 109 -15.27 11.02 -13.25
CA PHE A 109 -15.35 10.65 -11.83
C PHE A 109 -15.92 9.24 -11.64
N ILE A 110 -16.83 8.79 -12.50
CA ILE A 110 -17.29 7.39 -12.52
C ILE A 110 -16.11 6.46 -12.82
N ALA A 111 -15.31 6.78 -13.84
CA ALA A 111 -14.11 6.02 -14.18
C ALA A 111 -13.08 6.03 -13.04
N LEU A 112 -12.83 7.20 -12.43
CA LEU A 112 -11.95 7.33 -11.26
C LEU A 112 -12.46 6.50 -10.09
N GLN A 113 -13.76 6.52 -9.78
CA GLN A 113 -14.36 5.70 -8.72
C GLN A 113 -14.16 4.21 -8.98
N ASN A 114 -14.40 3.75 -10.20
CA ASN A 114 -14.16 2.36 -10.56
C ASN A 114 -12.67 1.97 -10.44
N PHE A 115 -11.77 2.85 -10.87
CA PHE A 115 -10.33 2.67 -10.71
C PHE A 115 -9.91 2.56 -9.24
N GLN A 116 -10.38 3.47 -8.38
CA GLN A 116 -10.08 3.45 -6.95
C GLN A 116 -10.60 2.16 -6.29
N LEU A 117 -11.82 1.76 -6.61
CA LEU A 117 -12.38 0.51 -6.12
C LEU A 117 -11.58 -0.71 -6.60
N ALA A 118 -11.11 -0.73 -7.84
CA ALA A 118 -10.24 -1.79 -8.36
C ALA A 118 -8.93 -1.91 -7.56
N GLY A 119 -8.33 -0.78 -7.19
CA GLY A 119 -7.17 -0.74 -6.30
C GLY A 119 -7.45 -1.34 -4.93
N VAL A 120 -8.60 -0.99 -4.33
CA VAL A 120 -9.05 -1.59 -3.05
C VAL A 120 -9.23 -3.11 -3.16
N GLU A 121 -9.84 -3.61 -4.24
CA GLU A 121 -10.00 -5.07 -4.43
C GLU A 121 -8.65 -5.79 -4.50
N LEU A 122 -7.65 -5.24 -5.21
CA LEU A 122 -6.31 -5.84 -5.27
C LEU A 122 -5.59 -5.83 -3.92
N LEU A 123 -5.75 -4.77 -3.13
CA LEU A 123 -5.20 -4.68 -1.78
C LEU A 123 -5.83 -5.73 -0.84
N LYS A 124 -7.12 -6.02 -1.01
CA LYS A 124 -7.82 -7.14 -0.35
C LYS A 124 -7.44 -8.52 -0.91
N ARG A 125 -6.65 -8.58 -1.97
CA ARG A 125 -6.35 -9.79 -2.77
C ARG A 125 -7.60 -10.42 -3.40
N ASP A 126 -8.69 -9.66 -3.56
CA ASP A 126 -9.84 -10.07 -4.36
C ASP A 126 -9.54 -9.88 -5.86
N THR A 127 -8.84 -10.86 -6.41
CA THR A 127 -8.49 -10.88 -7.84
C THR A 127 -9.72 -11.00 -8.75
N ALA A 128 -10.83 -11.58 -8.26
CA ALA A 128 -12.07 -11.67 -9.03
C ALA A 128 -12.78 -10.32 -9.07
N GLY A 129 -12.85 -9.62 -7.94
CA GLY A 129 -13.33 -8.24 -7.83
C GLY A 129 -12.59 -7.28 -8.73
N PHE A 130 -11.25 -7.35 -8.71
CA PHE A 130 -10.43 -6.57 -9.63
C PHE A 130 -10.79 -6.83 -11.10
N VAL A 131 -10.81 -8.09 -11.53
CA VAL A 131 -11.10 -8.45 -12.94
C VAL A 131 -12.48 -7.94 -13.38
N ARG A 132 -13.48 -7.92 -12.49
CA ARG A 132 -14.80 -7.34 -12.80
C ARG A 132 -14.69 -5.85 -13.10
N ARG A 133 -13.95 -5.09 -12.28
CA ARG A 133 -13.78 -3.63 -12.42
C ARG A 133 -12.84 -3.25 -13.56
N GLN A 134 -11.82 -4.06 -13.82
CA GLN A 134 -10.87 -3.88 -14.91
C GLN A 134 -11.56 -3.84 -16.28
N LYS A 135 -12.72 -4.49 -16.45
CA LYS A 135 -13.49 -4.44 -17.71
C LYS A 135 -13.89 -3.02 -18.14
N SER A 136 -13.98 -2.10 -17.18
CA SER A 136 -14.30 -0.69 -17.45
C SER A 136 -13.06 0.18 -17.65
N PHE A 137 -11.85 -0.40 -17.62
CA PHE A 137 -10.61 0.31 -17.95
C PHE A 137 -10.57 0.45 -19.48
N THR A 138 -10.70 1.68 -19.93
CA THR A 138 -10.79 2.01 -21.36
C THR A 138 -9.58 2.77 -21.85
N GLY A 139 -8.71 3.26 -20.94
CA GLY A 139 -7.64 4.18 -21.28
C GLY A 139 -8.12 5.53 -21.84
N HIS A 140 -9.43 5.80 -21.84
CA HIS A 140 -10.02 6.98 -22.46
C HIS A 140 -9.56 8.28 -21.78
N TYR A 141 -9.36 8.24 -20.46
CA TYR A 141 -8.93 9.40 -19.69
C TYR A 141 -7.42 9.41 -19.53
N PHE A 142 -6.75 10.27 -20.31
CA PHE A 142 -5.29 10.42 -20.26
C PHE A 142 -4.77 10.75 -18.85
N ALA A 143 -5.56 11.44 -18.03
CA ALA A 143 -5.24 11.81 -16.65
C ALA A 143 -4.80 10.64 -15.76
N PHE A 144 -5.22 9.41 -16.06
CA PHE A 144 -4.84 8.21 -15.30
C PHE A 144 -4.82 6.90 -16.09
N SER A 145 -4.88 6.93 -17.42
CA SER A 145 -4.75 5.73 -18.28
C SER A 145 -3.48 4.91 -17.96
N GLN A 146 -2.34 5.56 -17.72
CA GLN A 146 -1.10 4.89 -17.33
C GLN A 146 -1.24 4.16 -15.99
N GLU A 147 -2.06 4.68 -15.07
CA GLU A 147 -2.29 4.05 -13.78
C GLU A 147 -3.21 2.84 -13.88
N GLU A 148 -4.16 2.82 -14.82
CA GLU A 148 -4.94 1.62 -15.17
C GLU A 148 -3.99 0.48 -15.58
N ASP A 149 -3.05 0.77 -16.49
CA ASP A 149 -2.02 -0.18 -16.93
C ASP A 149 -1.12 -0.64 -15.77
N ASN A 150 -0.71 0.28 -14.90
CA ASN A 150 0.15 -0.05 -13.76
C ASN A 150 -0.59 -0.97 -12.78
N LEU A 151 -1.89 -0.73 -12.56
CA LEU A 151 -2.71 -1.56 -11.70
C LEU A 151 -2.92 -2.96 -12.30
N GLU A 152 -3.05 -3.06 -13.62
CA GLU A 152 -3.04 -4.35 -14.32
C GLU A 152 -1.68 -5.07 -14.19
N LYS A 153 -0.55 -4.37 -14.32
CA LYS A 153 0.78 -4.95 -14.09
C LYS A 153 0.88 -5.52 -12.67
N ASN A 154 0.39 -4.79 -11.67
CA ASN A 154 0.34 -5.25 -10.27
C ASN A 154 -0.53 -6.51 -10.12
N TYR A 155 -1.70 -6.54 -10.76
CA TYR A 155 -2.56 -7.75 -10.80
C TYR A 155 -1.82 -8.96 -11.39
N ARG A 156 -1.16 -8.77 -12.54
CA ARG A 156 -0.38 -9.84 -13.21
C ARG A 156 0.75 -10.33 -12.30
N GLN A 157 1.45 -9.43 -11.61
CA GLN A 157 2.47 -9.80 -10.62
C GLN A 157 1.87 -10.63 -9.47
N ILE A 158 0.74 -10.23 -8.89
CA ILE A 158 0.06 -10.98 -7.82
C ILE A 158 -0.34 -12.38 -8.30
N ARG A 159 -0.87 -12.51 -9.51
CA ARG A 159 -1.33 -13.77 -10.10
C ARG A 159 -0.19 -14.73 -10.44
N THR A 160 0.92 -14.19 -10.96
CA THR A 160 2.07 -15.00 -11.38
C THR A 160 2.99 -15.36 -10.20
N HIS A 161 2.92 -14.61 -9.09
CA HIS A 161 3.76 -14.87 -7.93
C HIS A 161 3.41 -16.20 -7.25
N ARG A 162 4.32 -17.17 -7.35
CA ARG A 162 4.16 -18.48 -6.71
C ARG A 162 4.24 -18.35 -5.20
N ARG A 163 3.18 -18.79 -4.50
CA ARG A 163 3.17 -18.91 -3.04
C ARG A 163 4.02 -20.08 -2.60
N LYS A 164 5.28 -19.81 -2.29
CA LYS A 164 6.22 -20.80 -1.75
C LYS A 164 5.85 -21.17 -0.31
N SER A 165 6.05 -22.43 0.06
CA SER A 165 5.68 -22.95 1.38
C SER A 165 6.86 -22.92 2.37
N PRO A 166 6.72 -22.31 3.55
CA PRO A 166 7.73 -22.35 4.61
C PRO A 166 8.07 -23.77 5.06
N TRP A 167 7.08 -24.65 5.13
CA TRP A 167 7.27 -26.05 5.54
C TRP A 167 8.13 -26.82 4.55
N VAL A 168 7.88 -26.65 3.26
CA VAL A 168 8.69 -27.28 2.20
C VAL A 168 10.13 -26.78 2.29
N ALA A 169 10.34 -25.47 2.50
CA ALA A 169 11.69 -24.93 2.70
C ALA A 169 12.40 -25.52 3.93
N GLY A 170 11.68 -25.69 5.04
CA GLY A 170 12.21 -26.33 6.24
C GLY A 170 12.64 -27.77 5.96
N MET A 171 11.76 -28.60 5.39
CA MET A 171 12.05 -30.00 5.06
C MET A 171 13.22 -30.14 4.08
N MET A 172 13.27 -29.31 3.04
CA MET A 172 14.41 -29.27 2.13
C MET A 172 15.71 -29.00 2.90
N SER A 173 15.71 -28.03 3.81
CA SER A 173 16.88 -27.70 4.62
C SER A 173 17.28 -28.76 5.64
N VAL A 174 16.35 -29.62 6.07
CA VAL A 174 16.67 -30.82 6.87
C VAL A 174 17.44 -31.84 6.02
N VAL A 175 17.09 -32.02 4.75
CA VAL A 175 17.84 -32.97 3.90
C VAL A 175 19.18 -32.37 3.49
N ILE A 176 19.16 -31.12 3.02
CA ILE A 176 20.34 -30.41 2.52
C ILE A 176 20.36 -29.01 3.14
N PRO A 177 21.29 -28.72 4.07
CA PRO A 177 21.39 -27.40 4.69
C PRO A 177 21.44 -26.27 3.66
N GLY A 178 20.56 -25.27 3.83
CA GLY A 178 20.52 -24.09 2.97
C GLY A 178 19.68 -24.23 1.70
N SER A 179 19.25 -25.44 1.32
CA SER A 179 18.41 -25.65 0.12
C SER A 179 17.04 -24.95 0.23
N GLY A 180 16.46 -24.84 1.43
CA GLY A 180 15.25 -24.06 1.66
C GLY A 180 15.43 -22.55 1.44
N LYS A 181 16.63 -22.00 1.70
CA LYS A 181 16.97 -20.60 1.38
C LYS A 181 17.09 -20.38 -0.13
N ILE A 182 17.66 -21.36 -0.86
CA ILE A 182 17.67 -21.35 -2.34
C ILE A 182 16.24 -21.41 -2.87
N TYR A 183 15.41 -22.29 -2.31
CA TYR A 183 13.98 -22.34 -2.62
C TYR A 183 13.30 -21.01 -2.36
N ALA A 184 13.62 -20.28 -1.28
CA ALA A 184 13.11 -18.93 -1.02
C ALA A 184 13.62 -17.86 -2.01
N GLY A 185 14.57 -18.19 -2.90
CA GLY A 185 15.20 -17.28 -3.85
C GLY A 185 16.44 -16.57 -3.30
N LYS A 186 16.92 -16.94 -2.10
CA LYS A 186 18.14 -16.41 -1.48
C LYS A 186 19.31 -17.36 -1.72
N THR A 187 19.66 -17.56 -2.99
CA THR A 187 20.65 -18.57 -3.41
C THR A 187 22.01 -18.40 -2.73
N GLY A 188 22.54 -17.17 -2.67
CA GLY A 188 23.82 -16.89 -2.01
C GLY A 188 23.84 -17.29 -0.53
N GLN A 189 22.78 -16.96 0.22
CA GLN A 189 22.66 -17.36 1.63
C GLN A 189 22.53 -18.88 1.79
N GLY A 190 21.86 -19.55 0.84
CA GLY A 190 21.76 -21.00 0.81
C GLY A 190 23.10 -21.70 0.62
N ILE A 191 23.92 -21.24 -0.32
CA ILE A 191 25.26 -21.81 -0.58
C ILE A 191 26.18 -21.63 0.63
N ILE A 192 26.22 -20.43 1.22
CA ILE A 192 27.03 -20.16 2.42
C ILE A 192 26.61 -21.10 3.56
N THR A 193 25.30 -21.28 3.74
CA THR A 193 24.76 -22.20 4.76
C THR A 193 25.24 -23.63 4.54
N PHE A 194 25.22 -24.11 3.29
CA PHE A 194 25.68 -25.44 2.96
C PHE A 194 27.17 -25.62 3.29
N ILE A 195 28.02 -24.72 2.80
CA ILE A 195 29.48 -24.78 3.02
C ILE A 195 29.80 -24.74 4.51
N GLN A 196 29.15 -23.85 5.27
CA GLN A 196 29.35 -23.72 6.71
C GLN A 196 29.01 -25.02 7.45
N ASN A 197 27.86 -25.63 7.15
CA ASN A 197 27.45 -26.88 7.80
C ASN A 197 28.35 -28.04 7.41
N VAL A 198 28.78 -28.13 6.15
CA VAL A 198 29.76 -29.14 5.71
C VAL A 198 31.08 -28.98 6.44
N ALA A 199 31.63 -27.76 6.53
CA ALA A 199 32.89 -27.48 7.20
C ALA A 199 32.84 -27.82 8.70
N LEU A 200 31.75 -27.46 9.39
CA LEU A 200 31.56 -27.82 10.80
C LEU A 200 31.33 -29.33 10.99
N GLY A 201 30.60 -29.96 10.08
CA GLY A 201 30.36 -31.40 10.10
C GLY A 201 31.65 -32.22 9.92
N VAL A 202 32.51 -31.81 8.99
CA VAL A 202 33.84 -32.42 8.79
C VAL A 202 34.70 -32.27 10.05
N GLN A 203 34.76 -31.08 10.65
CA GLN A 203 35.51 -30.85 11.89
C GLN A 203 34.96 -31.67 13.07
N ALA A 204 33.64 -31.75 13.21
CA ALA A 204 33.01 -32.56 14.25
C ALA A 204 33.30 -34.06 14.03
N TYR A 205 33.24 -34.54 12.79
CA TYR A 205 33.54 -35.93 12.45
C TYR A 205 35.01 -36.30 12.70
N GLU A 206 35.94 -35.43 12.30
CA GLU A 206 37.37 -35.64 12.54
C GLU A 206 37.69 -35.66 14.04
N ALA A 207 37.11 -34.74 14.81
CA ALA A 207 37.25 -34.71 16.27
C ALA A 207 36.67 -35.96 16.94
N TYR A 208 35.53 -36.47 16.46
CA TYR A 208 34.94 -37.72 16.93
C TYR A 208 35.86 -38.92 16.66
N ARG A 209 36.39 -39.03 15.44
CA ARG A 209 37.19 -40.18 15.01
C ARG A 209 38.57 -40.22 15.67
N ARG A 210 39.22 -39.07 15.88
CA ARG A 210 40.56 -39.00 16.48
C ARG A 210 40.55 -38.98 18.00
N ASP A 211 39.71 -38.14 18.59
CA ASP A 211 39.77 -37.83 20.02
C ASP A 211 38.60 -38.45 20.82
N GLY A 212 37.64 -39.07 20.13
CA GLY A 212 36.47 -39.70 20.74
C GLY A 212 35.36 -38.73 21.16
N TRP A 213 34.23 -39.29 21.59
CA TRP A 213 33.00 -38.54 21.92
C TRP A 213 33.08 -37.67 23.19
N LYS A 214 34.07 -37.91 24.06
CA LYS A 214 34.31 -37.09 25.26
C LYS A 214 35.33 -35.96 25.02
N SER A 215 35.85 -35.82 23.79
CA SER A 215 36.83 -34.79 23.47
C SER A 215 36.21 -33.39 23.58
N PRO A 216 36.91 -32.41 24.20
CA PRO A 216 36.49 -31.01 24.17
C PRO A 216 36.30 -30.48 22.75
N ARG A 217 37.13 -30.91 21.79
CA ARG A 217 37.00 -30.50 20.37
C ARG A 217 35.72 -31.02 19.76
N PHE A 218 35.35 -32.28 20.01
CA PHE A 218 34.10 -32.86 19.51
C PHE A 218 32.89 -32.13 20.09
N LEU A 219 32.89 -31.86 21.40
CA LEU A 219 31.78 -31.15 22.05
C LEU A 219 31.60 -29.74 21.47
N ILE A 220 32.69 -29.01 21.23
CA ILE A 220 32.65 -27.67 20.63
C ILE A 220 32.13 -27.72 19.19
N TYR A 221 32.78 -28.49 18.30
CA TYR A 221 32.40 -28.52 16.88
C TYR A 221 31.06 -29.19 16.65
N GLY A 222 30.74 -30.25 17.40
CA GLY A 222 29.44 -30.92 17.36
C GLY A 222 28.31 -30.03 17.90
N GLY A 223 28.57 -29.27 18.96
CA GLY A 223 27.63 -28.26 19.48
C GLY A 223 27.38 -27.14 18.47
N LEU A 224 28.44 -26.57 17.89
CA LEU A 224 28.33 -25.54 16.85
C LEU A 224 27.60 -26.07 15.61
N PHE A 225 27.96 -27.26 15.13
CA PHE A 225 27.29 -27.91 14.01
C PHE A 225 25.79 -28.05 14.29
N SER A 226 25.42 -28.62 15.43
CA SER A 226 24.02 -28.84 15.80
C SER A 226 23.25 -27.52 15.91
N PHE A 227 23.83 -26.51 16.57
CA PHE A 227 23.23 -25.19 16.72
C PHE A 227 22.99 -24.52 15.37
N PHE A 228 24.02 -24.45 14.52
CA PHE A 228 23.89 -23.85 13.20
C PHE A 228 22.97 -24.64 12.29
N TYR A 229 22.97 -25.97 12.38
CA TYR A 229 22.10 -26.82 11.56
C TYR A 229 20.62 -26.55 11.86
N VAL A 230 20.22 -26.64 13.14
CA VAL A 230 18.84 -26.39 13.57
C VAL A 230 18.43 -24.94 13.27
N GLY A 231 19.29 -23.98 13.57
CA GLY A 231 19.04 -22.56 13.27
C GLY A 231 18.84 -22.30 11.78
N ASN A 232 19.59 -22.99 10.92
CA ASN A 232 19.47 -22.85 9.47
C ASN A 232 18.22 -23.49 8.89
N VAL A 233 17.72 -24.59 9.46
CA VAL A 233 16.42 -25.17 9.09
C VAL A 233 15.30 -24.17 9.39
N TRP A 234 15.26 -23.64 10.61
CA TRP A 234 14.28 -22.62 10.99
C TRP A 234 14.39 -21.35 10.13
N GLY A 235 15.61 -20.85 9.95
CA GLY A 235 15.89 -19.68 9.12
C GLY A 235 15.48 -19.85 7.65
N SER A 236 15.44 -21.09 7.14
CA SER A 236 14.98 -21.39 5.78
C SER A 236 13.47 -21.25 5.64
N ALA A 237 12.70 -21.78 6.61
CA ALA A 237 11.25 -21.58 6.65
C ALA A 237 10.89 -20.10 6.80
N LEU A 238 11.59 -19.40 7.70
CA LEU A 238 11.42 -17.95 7.90
C LEU A 238 11.74 -17.14 6.64
N SER A 239 12.76 -17.55 5.87
CA SER A 239 13.14 -16.85 4.62
C SER A 239 12.01 -16.83 3.59
N VAL A 240 11.19 -17.89 3.51
CA VAL A 240 10.01 -17.92 2.64
C VAL A 240 8.93 -16.95 3.13
N HIS A 241 8.68 -16.90 4.44
CA HIS A 241 7.72 -15.98 5.04
C HIS A 241 8.11 -14.53 4.79
N ILE A 242 9.37 -14.17 5.07
CA ILE A 242 9.92 -12.83 4.83
C ILE A 242 9.79 -12.48 3.34
N ARG A 243 10.16 -13.37 2.43
CA ARG A 243 10.07 -13.11 0.99
C ARG A 243 8.65 -12.85 0.53
N ARG A 244 7.68 -13.59 1.08
CA ARG A 244 6.25 -13.42 0.78
C ARG A 244 5.74 -12.08 1.32
N GLN A 245 6.17 -11.69 2.52
CA GLN A 245 5.81 -10.41 3.13
C GLN A 245 6.40 -9.24 2.32
N GLU A 246 7.71 -9.27 2.03
CA GLU A 246 8.38 -8.27 1.17
C GLU A 246 7.67 -8.08 -0.17
N PHE A 247 7.27 -9.17 -0.82
CA PHE A 247 6.52 -9.11 -2.07
C PHE A 247 5.17 -8.41 -1.88
N ASN A 248 4.41 -8.80 -0.85
CA ASN A 248 3.10 -8.22 -0.58
C ASN A 248 3.20 -6.73 -0.24
N ASP A 249 4.17 -6.35 0.59
CA ASP A 249 4.36 -4.96 1.02
C ASP A 249 4.76 -4.09 -0.18
N LYS A 250 5.73 -4.55 -0.99
CA LYS A 250 6.13 -3.84 -2.23
C LYS A 250 4.96 -3.62 -3.18
N VAL A 251 4.18 -4.65 -3.45
CA VAL A 251 3.03 -4.54 -4.36
C VAL A 251 1.93 -3.66 -3.77
N ASN A 252 1.68 -3.75 -2.46
CA ASN A 252 0.70 -2.90 -1.79
C ASN A 252 1.10 -1.42 -1.84
N GLU A 253 2.36 -1.11 -1.60
CA GLU A 253 2.90 0.25 -1.70
C GLU A 253 2.78 0.80 -3.12
N GLN A 254 3.09 -0.01 -4.14
CA GLN A 254 2.90 0.36 -5.54
C GLN A 254 1.43 0.66 -5.86
N ILE A 255 0.50 -0.18 -5.41
CA ILE A 255 -0.93 0.05 -5.61
C ILE A 255 -1.37 1.34 -4.90
N LEU A 256 -1.00 1.52 -3.63
CA LEU A 256 -1.34 2.71 -2.84
C LEU A 256 -0.82 4.01 -3.49
N PHE A 257 0.42 3.98 -3.99
CA PHE A 257 1.03 5.11 -4.69
C PHE A 257 0.27 5.44 -5.97
N ASN A 258 0.03 4.45 -6.83
CA ASN A 258 -0.69 4.60 -8.09
C ASN A 258 -2.15 5.04 -7.89
N MET A 259 -2.76 4.70 -6.76
CA MET A 259 -4.10 5.16 -6.41
C MET A 259 -4.16 6.66 -6.09
N GLN A 260 -3.09 7.26 -5.59
CA GLN A 260 -3.08 8.69 -5.25
C GLN A 260 -2.92 9.60 -6.47
N ILE A 261 -2.18 9.17 -7.50
CA ILE A 261 -1.86 9.99 -8.68
C ILE A 261 -3.13 10.49 -9.38
N PRO A 262 -4.13 9.64 -9.70
CA PRO A 262 -5.33 10.06 -10.42
C PRO A 262 -6.14 11.11 -9.69
N ILE A 263 -6.15 11.09 -8.36
CA ILE A 263 -6.87 12.09 -7.56
C ILE A 263 -6.18 13.45 -7.69
N ARG A 264 -4.85 13.48 -7.72
CA ARG A 264 -4.09 14.72 -7.92
C ARG A 264 -4.29 15.28 -9.32
N THR A 265 -4.20 14.42 -10.34
CA THR A 265 -4.34 14.84 -11.74
C THR A 265 -5.75 15.27 -12.09
N VAL A 266 -6.77 14.53 -11.64
CA VAL A 266 -8.19 14.84 -11.94
C VAL A 266 -8.66 16.11 -11.20
N PHE A 267 -8.16 16.36 -9.99
CA PHE A 267 -8.55 17.51 -9.18
C PHE A 267 -7.52 18.66 -9.17
N ASN A 268 -6.62 18.71 -10.16
CA ASN A 268 -5.61 19.76 -10.40
C ASN A 268 -4.85 20.20 -9.13
N GLN A 269 -4.13 19.28 -8.48
CA GLN A 269 -3.22 19.58 -7.36
C GLN A 269 -1.88 18.87 -7.48
#